data_AF-A0A382UXC6-F1
#
_entry.id   AF-A0A382UXC6-F1
#
_cell.length_a   1.000
_cell.length_b   1.000
_cell.length_c   1.000
_cell.angle_alpha   90.00
_cell.angle_beta   90.00
_cell.angle_gamma   90.00
#
_symmetry.space_group_name_H-M   'P 1'
#
loop_
_entity.id
_entity.type
_entity.pdbx_description
1 polymer ?
#
loop_
_entity_poly.entity_id
_entity_poly.type
_entity_poly.pdbx_seq_one_letter_code
_entity_poly.pdbx_strand_id
1 'polypeptide(L)'
;MNPRNLMTAIAIVTGLAGLAAFIVPAQITSQVFPPLGEEAMMVGVWHRQVLGGGILIASIYCWFMRDAEQVIARRFLFATGLCFSLNALVLIKVSIIDGVTELPYPPFIILVIFAIASFYVSKKNF
;
A
#
# COMPACT_ATOMS: atom_id res chain seq x y z
N MET A 1 10.39 -2.24 18.21
CA MET A 1 10.79 -1.86 16.84
C MET A 1 11.07 -0.35 16.81
N ASN A 2 12.17 0.08 16.20
CA ASN A 2 12.52 1.50 16.05
C ASN A 2 11.68 2.11 14.90
N PRO A 3 11.07 3.32 15.06
CA PRO A 3 10.36 4.03 13.98
C PRO A 3 11.12 4.04 12.65
N ARG A 4 12.43 4.28 12.69
CA ARG A 4 13.31 4.32 11.52
C ARG A 4 13.30 3.01 10.73
N ASN A 5 13.41 1.89 11.43
CA ASN A 5 13.45 0.57 10.81
C ASN A 5 12.10 0.21 10.19
N LEU A 6 11.00 0.55 10.89
CA LEU A 6 9.65 0.33 10.37
C LEU A 6 9.41 1.14 9.10
N MET A 7 9.72 2.43 9.12
CA MET A 7 9.56 3.29 7.95
C MET A 7 10.44 2.85 6.78
N THR A 8 11.65 2.35 7.05
CA THR A 8 12.52 1.78 6.02
C THR A 8 11.88 0.54 5.38
N ALA A 9 11.35 -0.38 6.19
CA ALA A 9 10.65 -1.56 5.68
C ALA A 9 9.41 -1.19 4.87
N ILE A 10 8.60 -0.25 5.36
CA ILE A 10 7.45 0.28 4.63
C ILE A 10 7.89 0.86 3.29
N ALA A 11 8.88 1.77 3.29
CA ALA A 11 9.35 2.44 2.09
C ALA A 11 9.85 1.45 1.02
N ILE A 12 10.62 0.43 1.41
CA ILE A 12 11.12 -0.57 0.47
C ILE A 12 9.96 -1.38 -0.12
N VAL A 13 9.06 -1.90 0.72
CA VAL A 13 7.95 -2.75 0.26
C VAL A 13 6.98 -1.97 -0.61
N THR A 14 6.57 -0.77 -0.19
CA THR A 14 5.69 0.08 -0.99
C THR A 14 6.39 0.58 -2.25
N GLY A 15 7.69 0.87 -2.19
CA GLY A 15 8.49 1.26 -3.35
C GLY A 15 8.49 0.17 -4.43
N LEU A 16 8.74 -1.09 -4.04
CA LEU A 16 8.68 -2.24 -4.94
C LEU A 16 7.27 -2.46 -5.50
N ALA A 17 6.24 -2.37 -4.67
CA ALA A 17 4.86 -2.51 -5.10
C ALA A 17 4.44 -1.41 -6.10
N GLY A 18 4.84 -0.16 -5.84
CA GLY A 18 4.59 0.98 -6.73
C GLY A 18 5.31 0.84 -8.07
N LEU A 19 6.58 0.42 -8.06
CA LEU A 19 7.33 0.15 -9.29
C LEU A 19 6.69 -0.97 -10.11
N ALA A 20 6.28 -2.07 -9.46
CA ALA A 20 5.61 -3.17 -10.15
C ALA A 20 4.31 -2.71 -10.83
N ALA A 21 3.49 -1.92 -10.13
CA ALA A 21 2.27 -1.35 -10.69
C ALA A 21 2.52 -0.39 -11.87
N PHE A 22 3.72 0.19 -11.98
CA PHE A 22 4.10 1.11 -13.05
C PHE A 22 4.71 0.39 -14.27
N ILE A 23 5.56 -0.63 -14.04
CA ILE A 23 6.33 -1.32 -15.08
C ILE A 23 5.53 -2.46 -15.74
N VAL A 24 4.74 -3.21 -14.96
CA VAL A 24 3.95 -4.36 -15.47
C VAL A 24 2.44 -4.22 -15.23
N PRO A 25 1.82 -3.05 -15.53
CA PRO A 25 0.42 -2.80 -15.20
C PRO A 25 -0.53 -3.75 -15.95
N ALA A 26 -0.20 -4.12 -17.19
CA ALA A 26 -1.06 -4.95 -18.04
C ALA A 26 -1.19 -6.37 -17.51
N GLN A 27 -0.06 -6.97 -17.11
CA GLN A 27 0.01 -8.33 -16.55
C GLN A 27 -0.80 -8.43 -15.26
N ILE A 28 -0.70 -7.42 -14.39
CA ILE A 28 -1.50 -7.38 -13.17
C ILE A 28 -3.00 -7.26 -13.54
N THR A 29 -3.38 -6.63 -14.66
CA THR A 29 -4.81 -6.36 -14.98
C THR A 29 -5.45 -7.61 -15.49
N SER A 30 -4.78 -8.29 -16.40
CA SER A 30 -5.21 -9.57 -16.94
C SER A 30 -5.30 -10.67 -15.89
N GLN A 31 -4.58 -10.57 -14.77
CA GLN A 31 -4.66 -11.55 -13.68
C GLN A 31 -5.84 -11.31 -12.73
N VAL A 32 -6.31 -10.07 -12.62
CA VAL A 32 -7.35 -9.67 -11.66
C VAL A 32 -8.73 -9.65 -12.30
N PHE A 33 -8.81 -9.27 -13.58
CA PHE A 33 -10.06 -9.18 -14.31
C PHE A 33 -10.14 -10.28 -15.37
N PRO A 34 -11.35 -10.81 -15.67
CA PRO A 34 -11.56 -11.71 -16.80
C PRO A 34 -11.14 -11.04 -18.12
N PRO A 35 -11.02 -11.77 -19.24
CA PRO A 35 -10.65 -11.19 -20.53
C PRO A 35 -11.51 -9.97 -20.86
N LEU A 36 -10.89 -8.78 -20.84
CA LEU A 36 -11.55 -7.51 -21.10
C LEU A 36 -11.33 -7.11 -22.57
N GLY A 37 -12.29 -6.36 -23.13
CA GLY A 37 -12.06 -5.63 -24.37
C GLY A 37 -10.88 -4.65 -24.23
N GLU A 38 -10.25 -4.32 -25.34
CA GLU A 38 -9.01 -3.54 -25.39
C GLU A 38 -9.13 -2.16 -24.70
N GLU A 39 -10.28 -1.50 -24.84
CA GLU A 39 -10.56 -0.22 -24.18
C GLU A 39 -10.65 -0.34 -22.65
N ALA A 40 -11.38 -1.34 -22.13
CA ALA A 40 -11.51 -1.57 -20.69
C ALA A 40 -10.17 -1.97 -20.07
N MET A 41 -9.36 -2.70 -20.82
CA MET A 41 -8.00 -3.05 -20.45
C MET A 41 -7.14 -1.78 -20.30
N MET A 42 -7.14 -0.90 -21.29
CA MET A 42 -6.38 0.36 -21.24
C MET A 42 -6.75 1.23 -20.02
N VAL A 43 -8.03 1.34 -19.67
CA VAL A 43 -8.47 2.04 -18.45
C VAL A 43 -7.88 1.40 -17.19
N GLY A 44 -7.91 0.07 -17.11
CA GLY A 44 -7.33 -0.68 -15.99
C GLY A 44 -5.82 -0.47 -15.85
N VAL A 45 -5.07 -0.44 -16.96
CA VAL A 45 -3.63 -0.12 -16.97
C VAL A 45 -3.37 1.29 -16.48
N TRP A 46 -4.09 2.28 -16.99
CA TRP A 46 -3.92 3.67 -16.57
C TRP A 46 -4.20 3.85 -15.08
N HIS A 47 -5.31 3.28 -14.60
CA HIS A 47 -5.65 3.31 -13.19
C HIS A 47 -4.54 2.71 -12.31
N ARG A 48 -3.94 1.59 -12.74
CA ARG A 48 -2.83 0.95 -12.03
C ARG A 48 -1.56 1.80 -11.99
N GLN A 49 -1.23 2.46 -13.10
CA GLN A 49 -0.06 3.34 -13.15
C GLN A 49 -0.24 4.57 -12.25
N VAL A 50 -1.44 5.16 -12.21
CA VAL A 50 -1.76 6.28 -11.32
C VAL A 50 -1.64 5.86 -9.85
N LEU A 51 -2.25 4.72 -9.49
CA LEU A 51 -2.12 4.19 -8.13
C LEU A 51 -0.68 3.82 -7.78
N GLY A 52 0.05 3.22 -8.72
CA GLY A 52 1.48 2.91 -8.59
C GLY A 52 2.30 4.17 -8.30
N GLY A 53 2.05 5.26 -9.04
CA GLY A 53 2.65 6.56 -8.77
C GLY A 53 2.35 7.11 -7.38
N GLY A 54 1.09 7.01 -6.94
CA GLY A 54 0.70 7.40 -5.58
C GLY A 54 1.42 6.60 -4.49
N ILE A 55 1.58 5.28 -4.69
CA ILE A 55 2.31 4.40 -3.79
C ILE A 55 3.81 4.77 -3.76
N LEU A 56 4.40 5.11 -4.91
CA LEU A 56 5.80 5.57 -4.97
C LEU A 56 6.01 6.87 -4.21
N ILE A 57 5.09 7.83 -4.34
CA ILE A 57 5.15 9.07 -3.55
C ILE A 57 5.12 8.74 -2.06
N ALA A 58 4.20 7.88 -1.61
CA ALA A 58 4.11 7.46 -0.22
C ALA A 58 5.40 6.75 0.27
N SER A 59 6.03 5.93 -0.58
CA SER A 59 7.32 5.29 -0.32
C SER A 59 8.42 6.33 -0.08
N ILE A 60 8.52 7.33 -0.95
CA ILE A 60 9.49 8.43 -0.83
C ILE A 60 9.27 9.20 0.48
N TYR A 61 8.03 9.53 0.82
CA TYR A 61 7.72 10.18 2.10
C TYR A 61 8.13 9.32 3.30
N CYS A 62 7.85 8.01 3.28
CA CYS A 62 8.30 7.10 4.33
C CYS A 62 9.83 7.08 4.44
N TRP A 63 10.55 7.13 3.31
CA TRP A 63 12.00 7.18 3.30
C TRP A 63 12.56 8.44 3.94
N PHE A 64 11.99 9.62 3.64
CA PHE A 64 12.43 10.87 4.26
C PHE A 64 12.03 10.99 5.73
N MET A 65 10.82 10.58 6.10
CA MET A 65 10.32 10.69 7.46
C MET A 65 11.03 9.76 8.46
N ARG A 66 11.78 8.76 7.98
CA ARG A 66 12.51 7.81 8.84
C ARG A 66 13.60 8.49 9.68
N ASP A 67 14.15 9.60 9.17
CA ASP A 67 15.24 10.36 9.79
C ASP A 67 14.70 11.67 10.41
N ALA A 68 13.37 11.87 10.44
CA ALA A 68 12.73 13.00 11.11
C ALA A 68 12.78 12.86 12.64
N GLU A 69 12.49 13.97 13.33
CA GLU A 69 12.34 13.97 14.79
C GLU A 69 11.30 12.93 15.24
N GLN A 70 11.58 12.24 16.35
CA GLN A 70 10.75 11.14 16.88
C GLN A 70 9.26 11.49 16.96
N VAL A 71 8.92 12.71 17.38
CA VAL A 71 7.53 13.17 17.49
C VAL A 71 6.85 13.20 16.13
N ILE A 72 7.53 13.75 15.12
CA ILE A 72 7.03 13.85 13.74
C ILE A 72 6.91 12.45 13.13
N ALA A 73 7.95 11.63 13.27
CA ALA A 73 7.99 10.27 12.74
C ALA A 73 6.84 9.41 13.29
N ARG A 74 6.52 9.53 14.59
CA ARG A 74 5.40 8.79 15.20
C ARG A 74 4.04 9.25 14.69
N ARG A 75 3.83 10.56 14.51
CA ARG A 75 2.60 11.09 13.91
C ARG A 75 2.43 10.61 12.47
N PHE A 76 3.53 10.60 11.70
CA PHE A 76 3.53 10.09 10.34
C PHE A 76 3.22 8.58 10.29
N LEU A 77 3.81 7.77 11.19
CA LEU A 77 3.45 6.35 11.32
C LEU A 77 1.98 6.16 11.65
N PHE A 78 1.41 6.98 12.53
CA PHE A 78 -0.02 6.90 12.84
C PHE A 78 -0.89 7.15 11.60
N ALA A 79 -0.59 8.18 10.82
CA ALA A 79 -1.28 8.47 9.56
C ALA A 79 -1.10 7.35 8.52
N THR A 80 0.12 6.80 8.44
CA THR A 80 0.42 5.67 7.53
C THR A 80 -0.36 4.41 7.94
N GLY A 81 -0.50 4.15 9.24
CA GLY A 81 -1.32 3.07 9.78
C GLY A 81 -2.80 3.22 9.40
N LEU A 82 -3.35 4.43 9.46
CA LEU A 82 -4.72 4.70 8.98
C LEU A 82 -4.85 4.41 7.48
N CYS A 83 -3.88 4.82 6.68
CA CYS A 83 -3.86 4.57 5.24
C CYS A 83 -3.86 3.06 4.93
N PHE A 84 -3.03 2.27 5.60
CA PHE A 84 -3.00 0.82 5.41
C PHE A 84 -4.30 0.14 5.85
N SER A 85 -4.89 0.58 6.97
CA SER A 85 -6.20 0.09 7.41
C SER A 85 -7.30 0.37 6.39
N LEU A 86 -7.33 1.58 5.83
CA LEU A 86 -8.30 1.95 4.80
C LEU A 86 -8.13 1.09 3.54
N ASN A 87 -6.90 0.87 3.08
CA ASN A 87 -6.64 0.00 1.94
C ASN A 87 -7.05 -1.46 2.22
N ALA A 88 -6.80 -1.98 3.42
CA ALA A 88 -7.25 -3.32 3.81
C ALA A 88 -8.79 -3.43 3.82
N LEU A 89 -9.49 -2.39 4.31
CA LEU A 89 -10.95 -2.33 4.28
C LEU A 89 -11.51 -2.26 2.85
N VAL A 90 -10.86 -1.53 1.95
CA VAL A 90 -11.24 -1.49 0.53
C VAL A 90 -11.11 -2.88 -0.09
N LEU A 91 -10.03 -3.63 0.19
CA LEU A 91 -9.88 -5.00 -0.29
C LEU A 91 -10.97 -5.94 0.24
N ILE A 92 -11.31 -5.84 1.53
CA ILE A 92 -12.42 -6.59 2.12
C ILE A 92 -13.74 -6.24 1.41
N LYS A 93 -14.01 -4.95 1.20
CA LYS A 93 -15.24 -4.49 0.55
C LYS A 93 -15.35 -5.06 -0.86
N VAL A 94 -14.33 -4.90 -1.68
CA VAL A 94 -14.37 -5.34 -3.09
C VAL A 94 -14.40 -6.87 -3.22
N SER A 95 -13.68 -7.59 -2.34
CA SER A 95 -13.49 -9.03 -2.50
C SER A 95 -14.52 -9.88 -1.75
N ILE A 96 -14.88 -9.48 -0.52
CA ILE A 96 -15.76 -10.27 0.36
C ILE A 96 -17.20 -9.76 0.29
N ILE A 97 -17.40 -8.44 0.30
CA ILE A 97 -18.75 -7.86 0.34
C ILE A 97 -19.35 -7.82 -1.07
N ASP A 98 -18.63 -7.27 -2.04
CA ASP A 98 -19.13 -7.16 -3.41
C ASP A 98 -18.88 -8.43 -4.24
N GLY A 99 -17.94 -9.29 -3.83
CA GLY A 99 -17.60 -10.53 -4.54
C GLY A 99 -17.03 -10.33 -5.95
N VAL A 100 -16.43 -9.17 -6.24
CA VAL A 100 -15.94 -8.82 -7.59
C VAL A 100 -14.67 -9.58 -7.97
N THR A 101 -13.83 -9.88 -6.98
CA THR A 101 -12.56 -10.60 -7.14
C THR A 101 -12.28 -11.43 -5.88
N GLU A 102 -11.42 -12.44 -6.00
CA GLU A 102 -10.87 -13.11 -4.82
C GLU A 102 -10.00 -12.14 -4.00
N LEU A 103 -9.98 -12.34 -2.68
CA LEU A 103 -9.17 -11.53 -1.79
C LEU A 103 -7.68 -11.80 -2.05
N PRO A 104 -6.88 -10.77 -2.41
CA PRO A 104 -5.45 -10.97 -2.61
C PRO A 104 -4.78 -11.10 -1.23
N TYR A 105 -4.70 -12.33 -0.73
CA TYR A 105 -4.19 -12.63 0.61
C TYR A 105 -2.79 -12.05 0.89
N PRO A 106 -1.78 -12.19 0.01
CA PRO A 106 -0.45 -11.68 0.32
C PRO A 106 -0.43 -10.15 0.49
N PRO A 107 -0.98 -9.33 -0.43
CA PRO A 107 -1.13 -7.89 -0.21
C PRO A 107 -1.96 -7.53 1.03
N PHE A 108 -3.08 -8.21 1.27
CA PHE A 108 -3.95 -7.95 2.41
C PHE A 108 -3.22 -8.16 3.75
N ILE A 109 -2.50 -9.27 3.90
CA ILE A 109 -1.74 -9.59 5.11
C ILE A 109 -0.66 -8.53 5.36
N ILE A 110 0.06 -8.09 4.33
CA ILE A 110 1.09 -7.06 4.45
C ILE A 110 0.48 -5.74 4.94
N LEU A 111 -0.66 -5.32 4.39
CA LEU A 111 -1.35 -4.11 4.81
C LEU A 111 -1.75 -4.18 6.29
N VAL A 112 -2.30 -5.31 6.75
CA VAL A 112 -2.69 -5.49 8.15
C VAL A 112 -1.46 -5.48 9.07
N ILE A 113 -0.38 -6.17 8.71
CA ILE A 113 0.86 -6.18 9.50
C ILE A 113 1.42 -4.77 9.62
N PHE A 114 1.49 -4.03 8.52
CA PHE A 114 2.00 -2.65 8.53
C PHE A 114 1.08 -1.70 9.28
N ALA A 115 -0.24 -1.87 9.22
CA ALA A 115 -1.18 -1.08 10.01
C ALA A 115 -0.95 -1.30 11.52
N ILE A 116 -0.91 -2.56 11.97
CA ILE A 116 -0.69 -2.92 13.38
C ILE A 116 0.67 -2.39 13.85
N ALA A 117 1.73 -2.65 13.09
CA ALA A 117 3.08 -2.22 13.44
C ALA A 117 3.19 -0.68 13.52
N SER A 118 2.54 0.03 12.59
CA SER A 118 2.52 1.49 12.57
C SER A 118 1.80 2.07 13.79
N PHE A 119 0.62 1.55 14.13
CA PHE A 119 -0.09 1.98 15.34
C PHE A 119 0.70 1.66 16.61
N TYR A 120 1.25 0.46 16.72
CA TYR A 120 2.04 0.05 17.88
C TYR A 120 3.25 0.96 18.09
N VAL A 121 4.04 1.23 17.04
CA VAL A 121 5.24 2.07 17.14
C VAL A 121 4.88 3.54 17.35
N SER A 122 3.77 4.03 16.78
CA SER A 122 3.31 5.42 16.97
C SER A 122 2.93 5.75 18.41
N LYS A 123 2.36 4.79 19.15
CA LYS A 123 1.84 4.98 20.52
C LYS A 123 2.83 4.57 21.62
N LYS A 124 3.95 3.95 21.28
CA LYS A 124 4.93 3.47 22.28
C LYS A 124 5.66 4.64 22.93
N ASN A 125 5.19 5.10 24.09
CA ASN A 125 5.92 6.05 24.92
C ASN A 125 7.11 5.34 25.59
N PHE A 126 8.28 5.97 25.60
CA PHE A 126 9.43 5.58 26.42
C PHE A 126 9.46 6.52 27.62
#